data_AF-A0A3C2AZD5-F1
#
_entry.id   AF-A0A3C2AZD5-F1
#
_cell.length_a   1.000
_cell.length_b   1.000
_cell.length_c   1.000
_cell.angle_alpha   90.00
_cell.angle_beta   90.00
_cell.angle_gamma   90.00
#
_symmetry.space_group_name_H-M   'P 1'
#
loop_
_entity.id
_entity.type
_entity.pdbx_description
1 polymer ?
#
loop_
_entity_poly.entity_id
_entity_poly.type
_entity_poly.pdbx_seq_one_letter_code
_entity_poly.pdbx_strand_id
1 'polypeptide(L)'
;MAATHDERVNLVMDMAATLPAPVPEHVLRGWPTVGAFSVQVSGRVARTHFFSFDDDGRSPLHPAKLELRRHELRSVLSAAYFAEPSIERVEGGSWLYTTQSYASLFPEEHIRNAVVRRGRWSFPGMSHWGQFL
;
A
#
# COMPACT_ATOMS: atom_id res chain seq x y z
N MET A 1 -40.81 2.14 10.03
CA MET A 1 -40.06 3.35 9.60
C MET A 1 -38.63 2.93 9.32
N ALA A 2 -38.04 3.38 8.20
CA ALA A 2 -36.63 3.14 7.92
C ALA A 2 -35.76 4.14 8.71
N ALA A 3 -34.59 3.69 9.18
CA ALA A 3 -33.64 4.55 9.87
C ALA A 3 -33.22 5.73 8.99
N THR A 4 -33.06 6.90 9.59
CA THR A 4 -32.57 8.12 8.95
C THR A 4 -31.10 7.95 8.50
N HIS A 5 -30.58 8.91 7.75
CA HIS A 5 -29.17 8.91 7.34
C HIS A 5 -28.25 8.99 8.57
N ASP A 6 -28.53 9.91 9.48
CA ASP A 6 -27.70 10.18 10.65
C ASP A 6 -27.69 8.99 11.63
N GLU A 7 -28.82 8.33 11.84
CA GLU A 7 -28.90 7.11 12.66
C GLU A 7 -28.05 5.98 12.07
N ARG A 8 -27.99 5.86 10.74
CA ARG A 8 -27.14 4.85 10.08
C ARG A 8 -25.66 5.22 10.17
N VAL A 9 -25.30 6.49 10.05
CA VAL A 9 -23.92 6.96 10.20
C VAL A 9 -23.43 6.73 11.63
N ASN A 10 -24.20 7.13 12.63
CA ASN A 10 -23.85 6.97 14.03
C ASN A 10 -23.65 5.49 14.41
N LEU A 11 -24.54 4.60 13.94
CA LEU A 11 -24.39 3.16 14.16
C LEU A 11 -23.07 2.61 13.58
N VAL A 12 -22.68 3.04 12.37
CA VAL A 12 -21.43 2.61 11.74
C VAL A 12 -20.22 3.13 12.50
N MET A 13 -20.27 4.38 12.97
CA MET A 13 -19.17 4.98 13.74
C MET A 13 -19.01 4.33 15.12
N ASP A 14 -20.11 4.03 15.81
CA ASP A 14 -20.10 3.32 17.10
C ASP A 14 -19.59 1.89 16.95
N MET A 15 -19.97 1.20 15.87
CA MET A 15 -19.38 -0.11 15.53
C MET A 15 -17.89 0.00 15.23
N ALA A 16 -17.46 0.99 14.44
CA ALA A 16 -16.05 1.17 14.11
C ALA A 16 -15.20 1.48 15.37
N ALA A 17 -15.74 2.23 16.32
CA ALA A 17 -15.07 2.59 17.57
C ALA A 17 -14.88 1.40 18.53
N THR A 18 -15.68 0.34 18.39
CA THR A 18 -15.65 -0.84 19.27
C THR A 18 -14.91 -2.03 18.66
N LEU A 19 -14.67 -2.01 17.35
CA LEU A 19 -13.87 -3.03 16.69
C LEU A 19 -12.38 -2.82 16.98
N PRO A 20 -11.64 -3.88 17.33
CA PRO A 20 -10.18 -3.77 17.37
C PRO A 20 -9.69 -3.37 15.99
N ALA A 21 -8.67 -2.51 15.94
CA ALA A 21 -8.04 -2.14 14.68
C ALA A 21 -7.67 -3.43 13.92
N PRO A 22 -8.09 -3.58 12.64
CA PRO A 22 -7.80 -4.79 11.90
C PRO A 22 -6.28 -4.96 11.85
N VAL A 23 -5.80 -6.14 12.26
CA VAL A 23 -4.39 -6.48 12.10
C VAL A 23 -4.09 -6.47 10.60
N PRO A 24 -3.17 -5.63 10.11
CA PRO A 24 -2.94 -5.52 8.67
C PRO A 24 -2.55 -6.88 8.09
N GLU A 25 -3.04 -7.20 6.88
CA GLU A 25 -2.81 -8.52 6.27
C GLU A 25 -1.32 -8.86 6.15
N HIS A 26 -0.46 -7.88 5.90
CA HIS A 26 0.99 -8.09 5.86
C HIS A 26 1.56 -8.60 7.19
N VAL A 27 0.98 -8.20 8.33
CA VAL A 27 1.31 -8.73 9.66
C VAL A 27 0.82 -10.16 9.80
N LEU A 28 -0.43 -10.44 9.41
CA LEU A 28 -1.02 -11.79 9.48
C LEU A 28 -0.28 -12.79 8.57
N ARG A 29 0.23 -12.34 7.43
CA ARG A 29 0.92 -13.15 6.42
C ARG A 29 2.44 -13.19 6.61
N GLY A 30 2.99 -12.42 7.56
CA GLY A 30 4.43 -12.34 7.79
C GLY A 30 5.22 -11.75 6.62
N TRP A 31 4.61 -10.86 5.83
CA TRP A 31 5.29 -10.21 4.72
C TRP A 31 6.32 -9.19 5.22
N PRO A 32 7.54 -9.17 4.66
CA PRO A 32 8.51 -8.11 4.93
C PRO A 32 7.83 -6.74 4.84
N THR A 33 7.95 -5.96 5.93
CA THR A 33 7.27 -4.68 6.08
C THR A 33 8.23 -3.67 6.69
N VAL A 34 8.37 -2.52 6.05
CA VAL A 34 9.17 -1.39 6.54
C VAL A 34 8.41 -0.10 6.26
N GLY A 35 8.03 0.60 7.33
CA GLY A 35 7.29 1.86 7.24
C GLY A 35 6.02 1.73 6.39
N ALA A 36 5.93 2.52 5.33
CA ALA A 36 4.77 2.58 4.43
C ALA A 36 4.69 1.44 3.40
N PHE A 37 5.63 0.49 3.41
CA PHE A 37 5.71 -0.55 2.39
C PHE A 37 5.71 -1.97 2.96
N SER A 38 5.05 -2.88 2.26
CA SER A 38 5.22 -4.33 2.45
C SER A 38 5.46 -5.03 1.11
N VAL A 39 6.10 -6.19 1.16
CA VAL A 39 6.41 -7.01 -0.01
C VAL A 39 5.85 -8.42 0.14
N GLN A 40 4.95 -8.80 -0.76
CA GLN A 40 4.47 -10.18 -0.88
C GLN A 40 5.31 -10.91 -1.93
N VAL A 41 5.92 -12.03 -1.57
CA VAL A 41 6.65 -12.89 -2.52
C VAL A 41 5.77 -14.06 -2.94
N SER A 42 5.74 -14.36 -4.24
CA SER A 42 4.97 -15.47 -4.83
C SER A 42 5.75 -16.05 -6.01
N GLY A 43 6.38 -17.20 -5.80
CA GLY A 43 7.36 -17.74 -6.74
C GLY A 43 8.51 -16.76 -6.93
N ARG A 44 8.84 -16.43 -8.18
CA ARG A 44 9.92 -15.49 -8.53
C ARG A 44 9.49 -14.02 -8.60
N VAL A 45 8.31 -13.69 -8.07
CA VAL A 45 7.70 -12.37 -8.17
C VAL A 45 7.55 -11.75 -6.80
N ALA A 46 8.13 -10.57 -6.60
CA ALA A 46 7.89 -9.71 -5.44
C ALA A 46 6.83 -8.66 -5.78
N ARG A 47 5.76 -8.57 -5.00
CA ARG A 47 4.69 -7.57 -5.16
C ARG A 47 4.79 -6.52 -4.06
N THR A 48 4.95 -5.27 -4.48
CA THR A 48 5.00 -4.13 -3.57
C THR A 48 3.60 -3.66 -3.22
N HIS A 49 3.45 -3.30 -1.95
CA HIS A 49 2.22 -2.76 -1.40
C HIS A 49 2.54 -1.49 -0.63
N PHE A 50 1.66 -0.49 -0.75
CA PHE A 50 1.83 0.82 -0.13
C PHE A 50 0.62 1.14 0.76
N PHE A 51 0.90 1.55 1.98
CA PHE A 51 -0.07 1.98 2.97
C PHE A 51 0.57 3.06 3.84
N SER A 52 -0.23 3.81 4.60
CA SER A 52 0.31 4.80 5.53
C SER A 52 -0.43 4.72 6.85
N PHE A 53 0.35 4.74 7.92
CA PHE A 53 -0.12 4.95 9.29
C PHE A 53 0.44 6.26 9.88
N ASP A 54 1.00 7.14 9.03
CA ASP A 54 1.46 8.45 9.48
C ASP A 54 0.30 9.22 10.14
N ASP A 55 0.53 9.77 11.33
CA ASP A 55 -0.42 10.52 12.15
C ASP A 55 -0.08 12.03 12.25
N ASP A 56 0.90 12.48 11.47
CA ASP A 56 1.44 13.85 11.49
C ASP A 56 0.61 14.87 10.70
N GLY A 57 -0.59 14.49 10.27
CA GLY A 57 -1.50 15.33 9.48
C GLY A 57 -1.01 15.64 8.05
N ARG A 58 0.08 15.02 7.58
CA ARG A 58 0.60 15.20 6.21
C ARG A 58 0.33 13.96 5.38
N SER A 59 -0.05 14.18 4.11
CA SER A 59 -0.11 13.09 3.13
C SER A 59 1.17 12.24 3.16
N PRO A 60 1.06 10.90 3.07
CA PRO A 60 2.24 10.03 3.03
C PRO A 60 3.12 10.24 1.80
N LEU A 61 2.59 10.94 0.79
CA LEU A 61 3.29 11.34 -0.44
C LEU A 61 3.67 12.83 -0.46
N HIS A 62 3.65 13.48 0.71
CA HIS A 62 4.11 14.86 0.85
C HIS A 62 5.61 14.96 0.49
N PRO A 63 6.08 16.03 -0.19
CA PRO A 63 7.48 16.17 -0.63
C PRO A 63 8.51 15.94 0.49
N ALA A 64 8.22 16.43 1.70
CA ALA A 64 9.08 16.26 2.87
C ALA A 64 9.29 14.78 3.31
N LYS A 65 8.45 13.85 2.83
CA LYS A 65 8.53 12.42 3.17
C LYS A 65 9.14 11.58 2.05
N LEU A 66 9.41 12.14 0.87
CA LEU A 66 9.82 11.32 -0.30
C LEU A 66 11.11 10.55 -0.05
N GLU A 67 12.13 11.16 0.58
CA GLU A 67 13.36 10.45 0.90
C GLU A 67 13.17 9.35 1.95
N LEU A 68 12.30 9.57 2.94
CA LEU A 68 11.89 8.53 3.88
C LEU A 68 11.21 7.37 3.14
N ARG A 69 10.26 7.66 2.26
CA ARG A 69 9.54 6.64 1.46
C ARG A 69 10.49 5.87 0.54
N ARG A 70 11.48 6.53 -0.08
CA ARG A 70 12.54 5.85 -0.86
C ARG A 70 13.39 4.93 0.00
N HIS A 71 13.72 5.35 1.22
CA HIS A 71 14.47 4.51 2.15
C HIS A 71 13.66 3.28 2.54
N GLU A 72 12.40 3.45 2.95
CA GLU A 72 11.49 2.35 3.30
C GLU A 72 11.33 1.35 2.14
N LEU A 73 11.10 1.83 0.92
CA LEU A 73 10.97 0.99 -0.28
C LEU A 73 12.25 0.17 -0.55
N ARG A 74 13.44 0.79 -0.46
CA ARG A 74 14.71 0.07 -0.63
C ARG A 74 14.92 -0.96 0.48
N SER A 75 14.63 -0.60 1.72
CA SER A 75 14.82 -1.48 2.88
C SER A 75 13.91 -2.71 2.80
N VAL A 76 12.63 -2.54 2.44
CA VAL A 76 11.71 -3.68 2.34
C VAL A 76 12.05 -4.61 1.17
N LEU A 77 12.50 -4.06 0.03
CA LEU A 77 12.94 -4.87 -1.11
C LEU A 77 14.22 -5.64 -0.76
N SER A 78 15.20 -4.99 -0.12
CA SER A 78 16.41 -5.67 0.36
C SER A 78 16.08 -6.81 1.33
N ALA A 79 15.15 -6.59 2.26
CA ALA A 79 14.70 -7.64 3.16
C ALA A 79 14.03 -8.82 2.41
N ALA A 80 13.21 -8.52 1.39
CA ALA A 80 12.59 -9.54 0.57
C ALA A 80 13.61 -10.34 -0.25
N TYR A 81 14.58 -9.67 -0.89
CA TYR A 81 15.66 -10.33 -1.66
C TYR A 81 16.59 -11.15 -0.77
N PHE A 82 16.85 -10.69 0.46
CA PHE A 82 17.62 -11.46 1.44
C PHE A 82 16.89 -12.74 1.85
N ALA A 83 15.57 -12.66 2.06
CA ALA A 83 14.74 -13.80 2.44
C ALA A 83 14.48 -14.78 1.28
N GLU A 84 14.31 -14.27 0.06
CA GLU A 84 14.04 -15.06 -1.14
C GLU A 84 14.90 -14.59 -2.32
N PRO A 85 16.12 -15.12 -2.46
CA PRO A 85 17.04 -14.74 -3.54
C PRO A 85 16.55 -15.12 -4.95
N SER A 86 15.52 -15.97 -5.10
CA SER A 86 14.99 -16.36 -6.41
C SER A 86 14.03 -15.36 -7.04
N ILE A 87 13.79 -14.21 -6.40
CA ILE A 87 13.01 -13.11 -6.98
C ILE A 87 13.70 -12.61 -8.27
N GLU A 88 13.00 -12.70 -9.40
CA GLU A 88 13.49 -12.22 -10.70
C GLU A 88 12.84 -10.90 -11.12
N ARG A 89 11.65 -10.59 -10.59
CA ARG A 89 10.93 -9.37 -10.93
C ARG A 89 10.15 -8.79 -9.77
N VAL A 90 10.10 -7.46 -9.75
CA VAL A 90 9.24 -6.69 -8.86
C VAL A 90 8.02 -6.20 -9.64
N GLU A 91 6.84 -6.49 -9.13
CA GLU A 91 5.57 -5.99 -9.63
C GLU A 91 4.98 -4.98 -8.63
N GLY A 92 4.45 -3.89 -9.15
CA GLY A 92 3.62 -2.96 -8.41
C GLY A 92 2.39 -2.62 -9.25
N GLY A 93 1.21 -2.67 -8.65
CA GLY A 93 -0.04 -2.30 -9.30
C GLY A 93 -0.76 -1.26 -8.46
N SER A 94 -0.69 0.01 -8.87
CA SER A 94 -1.36 1.10 -8.17
C SER A 94 -1.83 2.17 -9.14
N TRP A 95 -3.00 2.73 -8.87
CA TRP A 95 -3.45 3.93 -9.56
C TRP A 95 -2.61 5.17 -9.18
N LEU A 96 -1.87 5.11 -8.05
CA LEU A 96 -1.00 6.18 -7.58
C LEU A 96 0.16 6.46 -8.53
N TYR A 97 0.51 5.55 -9.45
CA TYR A 97 1.49 5.83 -10.51
C TYR A 97 1.09 7.02 -11.40
N THR A 98 -0.18 7.44 -11.39
CA THR A 98 -0.62 8.68 -12.04
C THR A 98 -0.18 9.95 -11.30
N THR A 99 0.26 9.84 -10.04
CA THR A 99 0.75 10.96 -9.24
C THR A 99 2.26 11.08 -9.36
N GLN A 100 2.75 12.31 -9.54
CA GLN A 100 4.20 12.57 -9.64
C GLN A 100 4.93 12.15 -8.37
N SER A 101 4.37 12.40 -7.18
CA SER A 101 4.99 12.05 -5.90
C SER A 101 5.25 10.55 -5.79
N TYR A 102 4.25 9.70 -6.08
CA TYR A 102 4.40 8.25 -5.99
C TYR A 102 5.31 7.72 -7.09
N ALA A 103 5.12 8.15 -8.34
CA ALA A 103 5.97 7.73 -9.46
C ALA A 103 7.44 8.09 -9.20
N SER A 104 7.69 9.24 -8.56
CA SER A 104 9.04 9.67 -8.26
C SER A 104 9.76 8.73 -7.30
N LEU A 105 9.07 7.94 -6.46
CA LEU A 105 9.69 7.04 -5.47
C LEU A 105 10.52 5.93 -6.13
N PHE A 106 10.18 5.57 -7.37
CA PHE A 106 10.81 4.48 -8.10
C PHE A 106 11.91 5.03 -9.02
N PRO A 107 12.91 4.19 -9.38
CA PRO A 107 13.86 4.54 -10.43
C PRO A 107 13.15 4.88 -11.74
N GLU A 108 13.69 5.83 -12.51
CA GLU A 108 13.10 6.25 -13.77
C GLU A 108 12.88 5.08 -14.73
N GLU A 109 13.83 4.14 -14.79
CA GLU A 109 13.72 2.93 -15.60
C GLU A 109 12.53 2.05 -15.21
N HIS A 110 12.18 1.99 -13.93
CA HIS A 110 11.00 1.25 -13.47
C HIS A 110 9.72 1.87 -14.03
N ILE A 111 9.60 3.20 -13.95
CA ILE A 111 8.44 3.93 -14.45
C ILE A 111 8.34 3.85 -15.97
N ARG A 112 9.46 3.95 -16.70
CA ARG A 112 9.47 3.81 -18.17
C ARG A 112 8.99 2.44 -18.65
N ASN A 113 9.21 1.40 -17.85
CA ASN A 113 8.75 0.04 -18.15
C ASN A 113 7.34 -0.26 -17.62
N ALA A 114 6.65 0.71 -17.02
CA ALA A 114 5.31 0.52 -16.51
C ALA A 114 4.32 0.27 -17.67
N VAL A 115 3.62 -0.86 -17.63
CA VAL A 115 2.63 -1.22 -18.64
C VAL A 115 1.22 -1.12 -18.05
N VAL A 116 0.31 -0.50 -18.79
CA VAL A 116 -1.12 -0.50 -18.44
C VAL A 116 -1.63 -1.94 -18.42
N ARG A 117 -2.02 -2.44 -17.24
CA ARG A 117 -2.66 -3.76 -17.12
C ARG A 117 -4.08 -3.68 -17.70
N ARG A 118 -4.33 -4.44 -18.77
CA ARG A 118 -5.62 -4.58 -19.44
C ARG A 118 -6.31 -5.87 -18.98
N GLY A 119 -7.63 -5.84 -18.79
CA GLY A 119 -8.43 -7.02 -18.41
C GLY A 119 -9.10 -6.91 -17.04
N ARG A 120 -9.77 -7.98 -16.60
CA ARG A 120 -10.48 -8.02 -15.31
C ARG A 120 -9.46 -7.98 -14.17
N TRP A 121 -9.41 -6.85 -13.47
CA TRP A 121 -8.56 -6.67 -12.31
C TRP A 121 -9.20 -7.34 -11.08
N SER A 122 -8.58 -8.40 -10.56
CA SER A 122 -8.80 -8.77 -9.17
C SER A 122 -7.87 -7.90 -8.34
N PHE A 123 -8.42 -7.09 -7.42
CA PHE A 123 -7.60 -6.47 -6.37
C PHE A 123 -7.11 -7.62 -5.47
N PRO A 124 -5.84 -8.02 -5.56
CA PRO A 124 -5.30 -8.98 -4.61
C PRO A 124 -5.16 -8.17 -3.32
N GLY A 125 -6.05 -8.42 -2.35
CA GLY A 125 -6.15 -7.80 -1.04
C GLY A 125 -5.03 -6.80 -0.69
N MET A 126 -5.36 -5.52 -0.83
CA MET A 126 -4.89 -4.38 -0.03
C MET A 126 -5.33 -3.09 -0.72
N SER A 127 -6.64 -2.93 -0.82
CA SER A 127 -7.21 -1.60 -0.88
C SER A 127 -7.36 -1.12 0.56
N HIS A 128 -6.27 -0.65 1.19
CA HIS A 128 -6.46 0.33 2.25
C HIS A 128 -6.70 1.66 1.55
N TRP A 129 -7.97 1.84 1.20
CA TRP A 129 -8.53 3.08 0.69
C TRP A 129 -8.27 4.15 1.76
N GLY A 130 -7.36 5.08 1.47
CA GLY A 130 -7.53 6.44 1.96
C GLY A 130 -8.79 6.95 1.27
N GLN A 131 -9.89 7.07 2.02
CA GLN A 131 -11.05 7.82 1.60
C GLN A 131 -10.55 9.19 1.12
N PHE A 132 -10.66 9.45 -0.18
CA PHE A 132 -10.59 10.80 -0.69
C PHE A 132 -11.94 11.44 -0.43
N LEU A 133 -12.01 12.18 0.67
CA LEU A 133 -12.56 13.53 0.87
C LEU A 133 -12.55 13.79 2.38
#